data_AF-A0AA41R4I8-F1
#
_entry.id   AF-A0AA41R4I8-F1
#
_cell.length_a   1.000
_cell.length_b   1.000
_cell.length_c   1.000
_cell.angle_alpha   90.00
_cell.angle_beta   90.00
_cell.angle_gamma   90.00
#
_symmetry.space_group_name_H-M   'P 1'
#
loop_
_entity.id
_entity.type
_entity.pdbx_description
1 polymer ?
#
loop_
_entity_poly.entity_id
_entity_poly.type
_entity_poly.pdbx_seq_one_letter_code
_entity_poly.pdbx_strand_id
1 'polypeptide(L)' 'MQRTVLGLALDMLERAWSPCTTVRAPFTWSDDRWRQKFMRVDDANREALARAGEERRRLQERMKPGKP' A
#
# COMPACT_ATOMS: atom_id res chain seq x y z
N MET A 1 4.48 -18.89 -10.01
CA MET A 1 3.86 -17.84 -9.18
C MET A 1 3.69 -16.53 -9.94
N GLN A 2 4.76 -15.81 -10.30
CA GLN A 2 4.65 -14.45 -10.86
C GLN A 2 3.76 -14.32 -12.10
N ARG A 3 3.95 -15.19 -13.12
CA ARG A 3 3.09 -15.22 -14.32
C ARG A 3 1.61 -15.44 -13.99
N THR A 4 1.31 -16.30 -13.02
CA THR A 4 -0.07 -16.58 -12.59
C THR A 4 -0.69 -15.39 -11.87
N VAL A 5 0.09 -14.69 -11.03
CA VAL A 5 -0.36 -13.46 -10.37
C VAL A 5 -0.69 -12.38 -11.41
N LEU A 6 0.11 -12.25 -12.47
CA LEU A 6 -0.18 -11.34 -13.57
C LEU A 6 -1.50 -11.69 -14.27
N GLY A 7 -1.71 -12.98 -14.59
CA GLY A 7 -2.97 -13.44 -15.17
C GLY A 7 -4.18 -13.09 -14.29
N LEU A 8 -4.11 -13.38 -12.99
CA LEU A 8 -5.17 -13.02 -12.03
C LEU A 8 -5.46 -11.52 -11.99
N ALA A 9 -4.44 -10.67 -12.11
CA ALA A 9 -4.61 -9.22 -12.14
C ALA A 9 -5.31 -8.75 -13.42
N LEU A 10 -4.97 -9.32 -14.57
CA LEU A 10 -5.61 -9.01 -15.84
C LEU A 10 -7.08 -9.48 -15.85
N ASP A 11 -7.34 -10.70 -15.36
CA ASP A 11 -8.70 -11.23 -15.23
C ASP A 11 -9.56 -10.37 -14.28
N MET A 12 -8.98 -9.93 -13.15
CA MET A 12 -9.66 -9.03 -12.22
C MET A 12 -9.99 -7.68 -12.89
N LEU A 13 -9.05 -7.12 -13.65
CA LEU A 13 -9.25 -5.85 -14.33
C LEU A 13 -10.37 -5.94 -15.37
N GLU A 14 -10.43 -7.03 -16.14
CA GLU A 14 -11.47 -7.26 -17.14
C GLU A 14 -12.86 -7.47 -16.51
N ARG A 15 -12.92 -8.13 -15.35
CA ARG A 15 -14.19 -8.60 -14.76
C ARG A 15 -14.70 -7.75 -13.61
N ALA A 16 -13.95 -6.75 -13.15
CA ALA A 16 -14.36 -5.89 -12.05
C ALA A 16 -15.62 -5.09 -12.43
N TRP A 17 -16.72 -5.36 -11.73
CA TRP A 17 -18.00 -4.66 -11.95
C TRP A 17 -18.17 -3.44 -11.03
N SER A 18 -17.34 -3.32 -9.99
CA SER A 18 -17.37 -2.20 -9.05
C SER A 18 -15.95 -1.77 -8.63
N PRO A 19 -15.79 -0.49 -8.24
CA PRO A 19 -14.54 -0.02 -7.65
C PRO A 19 -14.12 -0.85 -6.45
N CYS A 20 -12.82 -0.92 -6.18
CA CYS A 20 -12.23 -1.65 -5.04
C CYS A 20 -12.50 -3.17 -5.03
N THR A 21 -12.80 -3.76 -6.18
CA THR A 21 -12.88 -5.23 -6.32
C THR A 21 -11.53 -5.86 -5.93
N THR A 22 -11.58 -6.89 -5.06
CA THR A 22 -10.39 -7.61 -4.59
C THR A 22 -10.54 -9.10 -4.88
N VAL A 23 -9.52 -9.71 -5.49
CA VAL A 23 -9.42 -11.16 -5.70
C VAL A 23 -8.25 -11.70 -4.90
N ARG A 24 -8.50 -12.69 -4.05
CA ARG A 24 -7.44 -13.36 -3.27
C ARG A 24 -6.70 -14.35 -4.16
N ALA A 25 -5.40 -14.13 -4.35
CA ALA A 25 -4.56 -15.08 -5.06
C ALA A 25 -4.37 -16.38 -4.24
N PRO A 26 -4.33 -17.57 -4.88
CA PRO A 26 -4.19 -18.86 -4.21
C PRO A 26 -2.73 -19.17 -3.85
N PHE A 27 -1.98 -18.15 -3.41
CA PHE A 27 -0.58 -18.29 -3.04
C PHE A 27 -0.38 -17.89 -1.59
N THR A 28 0.51 -18.62 -0.93
CA THR A 28 0.96 -18.32 0.43
C THR A 28 2.45 -17.99 0.35
N TRP A 29 2.88 -17.00 1.13
CA TRP A 29 4.29 -16.70 1.29
C TRP A 29 5.00 -17.89 1.92
N SER A 30 6.24 -18.16 1.48
CA SER A 30 7.03 -19.28 2.01
C SER A 30 7.43 -19.10 3.47
N ASP A 31 7.51 -17.86 3.95
CA ASP A 31 7.80 -17.51 5.33
C ASP A 31 7.22 -16.13 5.70
N ASP A 32 7.34 -15.74 6.97
CA ASP A 32 6.92 -14.44 7.51
C ASP A 32 8.06 -13.40 7.58
N ARG A 33 9.25 -13.66 7.00
CA ARG A 33 10.39 -12.74 7.07
C ARG A 33 10.09 -11.39 6.41
N TRP A 34 9.17 -11.36 5.46
CA TRP A 34 8.69 -10.13 4.84
C TRP A 34 8.15 -9.13 5.87
N ARG A 35 7.53 -9.59 6.96
CA ARG A 35 6.97 -8.75 8.02
C ARG A 35 8.04 -7.93 8.75
N GLN A 36 9.25 -8.46 8.86
CA GLN A 36 10.36 -7.76 9.51
C GLN A 36 10.87 -6.58 8.67
N LYS A 37 10.62 -6.59 7.37
CA LYS A 37 11.03 -5.52 6.44
C LYS A 37 9.90 -4.56 6.12
N PHE A 38 8.66 -5.06 6.07
CA PHE A 38 7.50 -4.28 5.72
C PHE A 38 7.21 -3.23 6.78
N MET A 39 7.21 -1.94 6.39
CA MET A 39 6.98 -0.81 7.28
C MET A 39 7.91 -0.78 8.50
N ARG A 40 9.15 -1.29 8.35
CA ARG A 40 10.12 -1.31 9.45
C ARG A 40 10.44 0.12 9.89
N VAL A 41 10.21 0.41 11.16
CA VAL A 41 10.64 1.65 11.81
C VAL A 41 11.67 1.30 12.86
N ASP A 42 12.88 1.81 12.68
CA ASP A 42 14.03 1.61 13.56
C ASP A 42 14.72 2.96 13.79
N ASP A 43 15.73 2.98 14.66
CA ASP A 43 16.39 4.24 15.03
C ASP A 43 17.15 4.86 13.86
N ALA A 44 17.45 4.09 12.80
CA ALA A 44 18.07 4.61 11.59
C ALA A 44 17.10 5.42 10.72
N ASN A 45 15.77 5.22 10.83
CA ASN A 45 14.78 5.88 9.97
C ASN A 45 13.68 6.67 10.70
N ARG A 46 13.55 6.51 12.01
CA ARG A 46 12.49 7.11 12.82
C ARG A 46 12.36 8.62 12.63
N GLU A 47 13.48 9.35 12.70
CA GLU A 47 13.48 10.81 12.56
C GLU A 47 13.08 11.26 11.15
N ALA A 48 13.60 10.59 10.12
CA ALA A 48 13.28 10.91 8.74
C ALA A 48 11.79 10.68 8.44
N LEU A 49 11.23 9.57 8.94
CA LEU A 49 9.81 9.27 8.82
C LEU A 49 8.94 10.27 9.60
N ALA A 50 9.38 10.72 10.77
CA ALA A 50 8.67 11.74 11.55
C ALA A 50 8.58 13.07 10.77
N ARG A 51 9.70 13.53 10.21
CA ARG A 51 9.74 14.75 9.38
C ARG A 51 8.84 14.64 8.15
N ALA A 52 8.92 13.54 7.41
CA ALA A 52 8.05 13.30 6.25
C ALA A 52 6.56 13.28 6.65
N GLY A 53 6.25 12.73 7.84
CA GLY A 53 4.91 12.75 8.41
C GLY A 53 4.39 14.16 8.71
N GLU A 54 5.23 15.04 9.25
CA GLU A 54 4.90 16.44 9.51
C GLU A 54 4.66 17.23 8.22
N GLU A 55 5.53 17.07 7.24
CA GLU A 55 5.39 17.69 5.92
C GLU A 55 4.08 17.29 5.25
N ARG A 56 3.78 15.98 5.26
CA ARG A 56 2.52 15.45 4.72
C ARG A 56 1.30 16.07 5.41
N ARG A 57 1.31 16.21 6.75
CA ARG A 57 0.21 16.85 7.49
C ARG A 57 0.05 18.33 7.09
N ARG A 58 1.15 19.07 6.98
CA ARG A 58 1.13 20.48 6.52
C ARG A 58 0.54 20.61 5.11
N LEU A 59 0.91 19.71 4.20
CA LEU A 59 0.35 19.67 2.84
C LEU A 59 -1.15 19.36 2.86
N GLN A 60 -1.58 18.39 3.67
CA GLN A 60 -3.00 18.06 3.81
C GLN A 60 -3.81 19.24 4.33
N GLU A 61 -3.32 19.97 5.35
CA GLU A 61 -4.00 21.18 5.84
C GLU A 61 -4.11 22.25 4.75
N ARG A 62 -3.07 22.45 3.93
CA ARG A 62 -3.11 23.40 2.80
C ARG A 62 -4.08 22.97 1.69
N MET A 63 -4.27 21.67 1.50
CA MET A 63 -5.13 21.10 0.46
C MET A 63 -6.56 20.87 0.93
N LYS A 64 -6.88 21.06 2.21
CA LYS A 64 -8.26 20.98 2.69
C LYS A 64 -9.07 22.03 1.92
N PRO A 65 -10.07 21.64 1.12
CA PRO A 65 -10.97 22.61 0.52
C PRO A 65 -11.64 23.37 1.65
N GLY A 66 -11.76 24.70 1.49
CA GLY A 66 -12.53 25.53 2.41
C GLY A 66 -13.88 24.86 2.63
N LYS A 67 -14.22 24.61 3.89
CA LYS A 67 -15.51 24.02 4.29
C LYS A 67 -16.61 24.84 3.60
N PRO A 68 -17.61 24.21 2.96
CA PRO A 68 -18.78 24.95 2.48
C PRO A 68 -19.49 25.66 3.64
#